data_AF-A0A7S1Q1G5-F1
#
_entry.id   AF-A0A7S1Q1G5-F1
#
_cell.length_a   1.000
_cell.length_b   1.000
_cell.length_c   1.000
_cell.angle_alpha   90.00
_cell.angle_beta   90.00
_cell.angle_gamma   90.00
#
_symmetry.space_group_name_H-M   'P 1'
#
loop_
_entity.id
_entity.type
_entity.pdbx_description
1 polymer ?
#
loop_
_entity_poly.entity_id
_entity_poly.type
_entity_poly.pdbx_seq_one_letter_code
_entity_poly.pdbx_strand_id
1 'polypeptide(L)'
;SEPAPEVTLFAPAALALEEEPPALAAVLGDPLACLLEALMPSAEERAWLLFALSLLCVGLAAYAAADCAERAGRILGVPPAAMGLTVLAVGTSAPDALGSAAVAQQGEGDLAVANALGAGVFDVVVGLGLPWTLKCLAGGSVGFAGEFGALAWDVGLLMASVLLLLFMIVNNRHRLTRRTASSLLALYAAYCIFTFVGLFTLRSRG
;
A
#
# COMPACT_ATOMS: atom_id res chain seq x y z
N SER A 1 -7.85 -45.26 -4.06
CA SER A 1 -7.01 -44.42 -4.93
C SER A 1 -7.91 -43.80 -5.96
N GLU A 2 -8.41 -42.61 -5.66
CA GLU A 2 -9.38 -41.87 -6.47
C GLU A 2 -8.82 -40.45 -6.57
N PRO A 3 -8.49 -39.94 -7.77
CA PRO A 3 -7.93 -38.61 -7.92
C PRO A 3 -9.04 -37.55 -8.02
N ALA A 4 -8.80 -36.38 -7.43
CA ALA A 4 -9.69 -35.23 -7.40
C ALA A 4 -9.86 -34.59 -8.79
N PRO A 5 -11.02 -33.98 -9.10
CA PRO A 5 -11.22 -33.29 -10.37
C PRO A 5 -10.54 -31.91 -10.37
N GLU A 6 -9.81 -31.68 -11.45
CA GLU A 6 -9.16 -30.46 -11.90
C GLU A 6 -10.19 -29.33 -12.08
N VAL A 7 -9.97 -28.19 -11.44
CA VAL A 7 -10.78 -26.97 -11.65
C VAL A 7 -10.25 -26.26 -12.89
N THR A 8 -10.63 -26.77 -14.06
CA THR A 8 -10.56 -26.04 -15.34
C THR A 8 -11.87 -25.26 -15.51
N LEU A 9 -11.93 -24.03 -14.99
CA LEU A 9 -13.09 -23.17 -15.20
C LEU A 9 -12.71 -21.70 -15.40
N PHE A 10 -11.82 -21.43 -16.36
CA PHE A 10 -11.87 -20.20 -17.14
C PHE A 10 -11.71 -20.58 -18.62
N ALA A 11 -12.85 -20.81 -19.25
CA ALA A 11 -12.94 -21.17 -20.65
C ALA A 11 -12.45 -20.03 -21.57
N PRO A 12 -11.81 -20.36 -22.70
CA PRO A 12 -11.37 -19.42 -23.72
C PRO A 12 -12.54 -19.14 -24.68
N ALA A 13 -13.12 -17.93 -24.65
CA ALA A 13 -14.21 -17.59 -25.59
C ALA A 13 -14.47 -16.07 -25.72
N ALA A 14 -13.50 -15.31 -26.19
CA ALA A 14 -13.74 -13.98 -26.80
C ALA A 14 -12.55 -13.63 -27.72
N LEU A 15 -12.43 -14.25 -28.90
CA LEU A 15 -12.94 -13.76 -30.20
C LEU A 15 -12.39 -12.38 -30.61
N ALA A 16 -11.34 -12.45 -31.43
CA ALA A 16 -11.23 -11.80 -32.74
C ALA A 16 -11.50 -10.29 -32.86
N LEU A 17 -10.45 -9.48 -32.68
CA LEU A 17 -10.16 -8.19 -33.35
C LEU A 17 -8.62 -8.03 -33.27
N GLU A 18 -7.82 -7.66 -34.25
CA GLU A 18 -7.88 -7.34 -35.66
C GLU A 18 -6.45 -7.61 -36.19
N GLU A 19 -6.31 -7.90 -37.47
CA GLU A 19 -5.00 -8.12 -38.11
C GLU A 19 -4.02 -6.95 -37.85
N GLU A 20 -2.74 -7.25 -37.62
CA GLU A 20 -1.66 -6.24 -37.58
C GLU A 20 -1.64 -5.39 -38.87
N PRO A 21 -1.39 -4.08 -38.75
CA PRO A 21 -0.47 -3.48 -39.71
C PRO A 21 0.47 -2.44 -39.06
N PRO A 22 1.46 -1.95 -39.82
CA PRO A 22 2.88 -1.99 -39.46
C PRO A 22 3.22 -1.14 -38.24
N ALA A 23 4.30 -1.51 -37.54
CA ALA A 23 4.90 -0.89 -36.36
C ALA A 23 5.01 0.66 -36.32
N LEU A 24 4.73 1.38 -37.41
CA LEU A 24 4.72 2.84 -37.46
C LEU A 24 3.37 3.48 -37.07
N ALA A 25 2.24 2.79 -37.24
CA ALA A 25 0.90 3.33 -36.93
C ALA A 25 0.50 3.11 -35.46
N ALA A 26 0.90 1.98 -34.87
CA ALA A 26 0.67 1.65 -33.46
C ALA A 26 1.41 2.60 -32.49
N VAL A 27 2.60 3.07 -32.88
CA VAL A 27 3.42 4.01 -32.09
C VAL A 27 2.75 5.39 -31.93
N LEU A 28 1.89 5.79 -32.86
CA LEU A 28 1.19 7.08 -32.83
C LEU A 28 -0.17 7.02 -32.10
N GLY A 29 -0.80 5.85 -32.03
CA GLY A 29 -2.10 5.65 -31.41
C GLY A 29 -2.02 5.48 -29.89
N ASP A 30 -1.14 4.59 -29.42
CA ASP A 30 -0.98 4.27 -28.01
C ASP A 30 0.50 4.14 -27.64
N PRO A 31 1.21 5.26 -27.39
CA PRO A 31 2.61 5.23 -26.95
C PRO A 31 2.77 4.42 -25.66
N LEU A 32 1.70 4.31 -24.88
CA LEU A 32 1.63 3.53 -23.64
C LEU A 32 1.55 2.03 -23.90
N ALA A 33 0.85 1.58 -24.95
CA ALA A 33 0.76 0.16 -25.33
C ALA A 33 2.10 -0.34 -25.90
N CYS A 34 2.74 0.46 -26.76
CA CYS A 34 4.07 0.16 -27.28
C CYS A 34 5.13 0.16 -26.17
N LEU A 35 5.03 1.07 -25.19
CA LEU A 35 5.87 1.07 -24.00
C LEU A 35 5.63 -0.19 -23.16
N LEU A 36 4.37 -0.64 -23.01
CA LEU A 36 3.97 -1.84 -22.27
C LEU A 36 4.47 -3.13 -22.92
N GLU A 37 4.39 -3.26 -24.24
CA GLU A 37 4.95 -4.39 -25.00
C GLU A 37 6.48 -4.40 -24.93
N ALA A 38 7.13 -3.24 -25.05
CA ALA A 38 8.57 -3.13 -24.85
C ALA A 38 8.99 -3.43 -23.40
N LEU A 39 8.12 -3.20 -22.41
CA LEU A 39 8.36 -3.48 -21.00
C LEU A 39 8.15 -4.94 -20.59
N MET A 40 7.45 -5.74 -21.40
CA MET A 40 7.11 -7.15 -21.11
C MET A 40 7.88 -8.14 -22.00
N PRO A 41 9.21 -8.29 -21.85
CA PRO A 41 9.93 -9.42 -22.45
C PRO A 41 9.51 -10.74 -21.80
N SER A 42 9.49 -11.82 -22.59
CA SER A 42 9.13 -13.19 -22.19
C SER A 42 9.87 -13.65 -20.92
N ALA A 43 9.08 -14.06 -19.91
CA ALA A 43 9.46 -14.15 -18.51
C ALA A 43 10.43 -15.28 -18.11
N GLU A 44 10.85 -16.15 -19.04
CA GLU A 44 11.52 -17.40 -18.65
C GLU A 44 13.02 -17.28 -18.33
N GLU A 45 13.75 -16.29 -18.85
CA GLU A 45 15.21 -16.17 -18.61
C GLU A 45 15.65 -14.87 -17.88
N ARG A 46 14.76 -13.88 -17.72
CA ARG A 46 15.12 -12.53 -17.25
C ARG A 46 14.25 -11.99 -16.12
N ALA A 47 13.74 -12.87 -15.25
CA ALA A 47 12.90 -12.49 -14.10
C ALA A 47 13.51 -11.37 -13.23
N TRP A 48 14.83 -11.40 -12.98
CA TRP A 48 15.51 -10.36 -12.20
C TRP A 48 15.52 -8.98 -12.89
N LEU A 49 15.63 -8.95 -14.23
CA LEU A 49 15.58 -7.70 -15.00
C LEU A 49 14.16 -7.14 -15.04
N LEU A 50 13.15 -8.00 -15.21
CA LEU A 50 11.74 -7.62 -15.12
C LEU A 50 11.41 -7.04 -13.74
N PHE A 51 11.91 -7.67 -12.67
CA PHE A 51 11.75 -7.18 -11.31
C PHE A 51 12.44 -5.81 -11.11
N ALA A 52 13.69 -5.66 -11.56
CA ALA A 52 14.42 -4.40 -11.47
C ALA A 52 13.77 -3.28 -12.28
N LEU A 53 13.25 -3.60 -13.48
CA LEU A 53 12.54 -2.68 -14.35
C LEU A 53 11.21 -2.25 -13.72
N SER A 54 10.44 -3.19 -13.16
CA SER A 54 9.22 -2.89 -12.41
C SER A 54 9.50 -1.96 -11.23
N LEU A 55 10.54 -2.25 -10.44
CA LEU A 55 10.94 -1.41 -9.31
C LEU A 55 11.34 0.01 -9.77
N LEU A 56 12.06 0.12 -10.89
CA LEU A 56 12.43 1.40 -11.49
C LEU A 56 11.19 2.18 -11.96
N CYS A 57 10.24 1.53 -12.63
CA CYS A 57 9.01 2.15 -13.12
C CYS A 57 8.14 2.65 -11.96
N VAL A 58 7.95 1.84 -10.92
CA VAL A 58 7.23 2.24 -9.70
C VAL A 58 7.93 3.41 -9.02
N GLY A 59 9.26 3.38 -8.91
CA GLY A 59 10.04 4.48 -8.33
C GLY A 59 9.92 5.79 -9.12
N LEU A 60 9.98 5.73 -10.46
CA LEU A 60 9.84 6.89 -11.34
C LEU A 60 8.41 7.46 -11.27
N ALA A 61 7.40 6.58 -11.27
CA ALA A 61 6.00 6.97 -11.13
C ALA A 61 5.72 7.63 -9.77
N ALA A 62 6.27 7.09 -8.68
CA ALA A 62 6.15 7.66 -7.35
C ALA A 62 6.82 9.05 -7.26
N TYR A 63 8.00 9.22 -7.87
CA TYR A 63 8.67 10.52 -7.94
C TYR A 63 7.84 11.55 -8.72
N ALA A 64 7.33 11.17 -9.89
CA ALA A 64 6.47 12.04 -10.70
C ALA A 64 5.18 12.41 -9.96
N ALA A 65 4.53 11.45 -9.28
CA ALA A 65 3.34 11.69 -8.47
C ALA A 65 3.62 12.68 -7.33
N ALA A 66 4.78 12.55 -6.67
CA ALA A 66 5.19 13.46 -5.60
C ALA A 66 5.42 14.90 -6.12
N ASP A 67 6.15 15.06 -7.23
CA ASP A 67 6.39 16.38 -7.83
C ASP A 67 5.08 17.04 -8.30
N CYS A 68 4.19 16.27 -8.94
CA CYS A 68 2.87 16.74 -9.33
C CYS A 68 2.02 17.18 -8.12
N ALA A 69 2.01 16.40 -7.04
CA ALA A 69 1.29 16.73 -5.82
C ALA A 69 1.84 17.99 -5.13
N GLU A 70 3.16 18.17 -5.12
CA GLU A 70 3.79 19.38 -4.57
C GLU A 70 3.40 20.62 -5.38
N ARG A 71 3.45 20.55 -6.71
CA ARG A 71 3.03 21.65 -7.59
C ARG A 71 1.55 21.96 -7.43
N ALA A 72 0.70 20.93 -7.35
CA ALA A 72 -0.73 21.10 -7.10
C ALA A 72 -0.99 21.76 -5.73
N GLY A 73 -0.28 21.34 -4.69
CA GLY A 73 -0.34 21.95 -3.35
C GLY A 73 0.04 23.43 -3.38
N ARG A 74 1.11 23.79 -4.10
CA ARG A 74 1.53 25.20 -4.27
C ARG A 74 0.45 26.06 -4.95
N ILE A 75 -0.25 25.52 -5.95
CA ILE A 75 -1.35 26.23 -6.64
C ILE A 75 -2.57 26.39 -5.73
N LEU A 76 -2.89 25.36 -4.93
CA LEU A 76 -4.03 25.34 -4.02
C LEU A 76 -3.78 26.04 -2.67
N GLY A 77 -2.56 26.53 -2.42
CA GLY A 77 -2.17 27.13 -1.14
C GLY A 77 -2.12 26.13 0.03
N VAL A 78 -2.10 24.83 -0.26
CA VAL A 78 -2.06 23.76 0.74
C VAL A 78 -0.60 23.35 0.98
N PRO A 79 -0.17 23.17 2.25
CA PRO A 79 1.18 22.71 2.54
C PRO A 79 1.49 21.38 1.83
N PRO A 80 2.68 21.22 1.21
CA PRO A 80 3.07 19.98 0.54
C PRO A 80 2.94 18.73 1.41
N ALA A 81 3.22 18.86 2.72
CA ALA A 81 3.07 17.77 3.67
C ALA A 81 1.62 17.28 3.78
N ALA A 82 0.63 18.18 3.76
CA ALA A 82 -0.78 17.80 3.81
C ALA A 82 -1.24 17.12 2.51
N MET A 83 -0.72 17.55 1.35
CA MET A 83 -0.95 16.87 0.06
C MET A 83 -0.33 15.47 0.04
N GLY A 84 0.87 15.30 0.60
CA GLY A 84 1.51 13.99 0.75
C GLY A 84 0.70 13.02 1.63
N LEU A 85 0.24 13.52 2.78
CA LEU A 85 -0.55 12.72 3.74
C LEU A 85 -1.95 12.35 3.24
N THR A 86 -2.43 12.96 2.15
CA THR A 86 -3.78 12.74 1.63
C THR A 86 -3.75 12.11 0.25
N VAL A 87 -3.35 12.87 -0.78
CA VAL A 87 -3.41 12.44 -2.18
C VAL A 87 -2.43 11.30 -2.45
N LEU A 88 -1.18 11.43 -1.99
CA LEU A 88 -0.20 10.35 -2.16
C LEU A 88 -0.54 9.14 -1.30
N ALA A 89 -0.97 9.34 -0.05
CA ALA A 89 -1.37 8.24 0.84
C ALA A 89 -2.56 7.42 0.29
N VAL A 90 -3.56 8.08 -0.30
CA VAL A 90 -4.67 7.40 -0.99
C VAL A 90 -4.16 6.66 -2.23
N GLY A 91 -3.24 7.28 -2.97
CA GLY A 91 -2.63 6.70 -4.17
C GLY A 91 -1.87 5.40 -3.91
N THR A 92 -1.21 5.25 -2.75
CA THR A 92 -0.55 4.00 -2.36
C THR A 92 -1.53 2.98 -1.79
N SER A 93 -2.50 3.40 -0.98
CA SER A 93 -3.42 2.47 -0.32
C SER A 93 -4.48 1.86 -1.26
N ALA A 94 -4.83 2.55 -2.35
CA ALA A 94 -5.81 2.08 -3.32
C ALA A 94 -5.41 0.77 -4.03
N PRO A 95 -4.22 0.66 -4.65
CA PRO A 95 -3.78 -0.60 -5.27
C PRO A 95 -3.62 -1.74 -4.25
N ASP A 96 -3.17 -1.45 -3.03
CA ASP A 96 -3.05 -2.48 -1.97
C ASP A 96 -4.41 -3.04 -1.55
N ALA A 97 -5.41 -2.17 -1.44
CA ALA A 97 -6.78 -2.56 -1.16
C ALA A 97 -7.36 -3.42 -2.30
N LEU A 98 -7.10 -3.05 -3.56
CA LEU A 98 -7.52 -3.81 -4.74
C LEU A 98 -6.85 -5.19 -4.80
N GLY A 99 -5.54 -5.27 -4.55
CA GLY A 99 -4.82 -6.54 -4.51
C GLY A 99 -5.33 -7.48 -3.42
N SER A 100 -5.54 -6.94 -2.21
CA SER A 100 -6.11 -7.72 -1.10
C SER A 100 -7.55 -8.17 -1.39
N ALA A 101 -8.37 -7.32 -2.02
CA ALA A 101 -9.73 -7.66 -2.41
C ALA A 101 -9.79 -8.73 -3.50
N ALA A 102 -8.88 -8.68 -4.49
CA ALA A 102 -8.80 -9.67 -5.55
C ALA A 102 -8.47 -11.07 -5.00
N VAL A 103 -7.50 -11.16 -4.08
CA VAL A 103 -7.12 -12.41 -3.41
C VAL A 103 -8.25 -12.93 -2.51
N ALA A 104 -8.97 -12.03 -1.82
CA ALA A 104 -10.13 -12.42 -1.01
C ALA A 104 -11.27 -13.02 -1.86
N GLN A 105 -11.49 -12.51 -3.07
CA GLN A 105 -12.50 -13.04 -4.01
C GLN A 105 -12.13 -14.43 -4.54
N GLN A 106 -10.84 -14.77 -4.57
CA GLN A 106 -10.33 -16.09 -4.98
C GLN A 106 -10.48 -17.16 -3.86
N GLY A 107 -10.99 -16.78 -2.69
CA GLY A 107 -11.19 -17.69 -1.55
C GLY A 107 -9.98 -17.79 -0.60
N GLU A 108 -8.89 -17.06 -0.88
CA GLU A 108 -7.68 -17.06 -0.06
C GLU A 108 -7.69 -15.91 0.97
N GLY A 109 -8.64 -15.98 1.91
CA GLY A 109 -8.81 -14.94 2.93
C GLY A 109 -7.58 -14.73 3.82
N ASP A 110 -6.82 -15.79 4.11
CA ASP A 110 -5.60 -15.69 4.91
C ASP A 110 -4.49 -14.92 4.18
N LEU A 111 -4.38 -15.11 2.86
CA LEU A 111 -3.42 -14.39 2.02
C LEU A 111 -3.83 -12.92 1.84
N ALA A 112 -5.12 -12.64 1.70
CA ALA A 112 -5.65 -11.29 1.64
C ALA A 112 -5.35 -10.49 2.93
N VAL A 113 -5.46 -11.13 4.10
CA VAL A 113 -5.14 -10.51 5.39
C VAL A 113 -3.63 -10.28 5.53
N ALA A 114 -2.80 -11.24 5.11
CA ALA A 114 -1.35 -11.10 5.12
C ALA A 114 -0.89 -9.94 4.23
N ASN A 115 -1.47 -9.77 3.05
CA ASN A 115 -1.17 -8.67 2.13
C ASN A 115 -1.56 -7.31 2.72
N ALA A 116 -2.78 -7.18 3.24
CA ALA A 116 -3.27 -5.92 3.81
C ALA A 116 -2.45 -5.46 5.04
N LEU A 117 -2.08 -6.39 5.92
CA LEU A 117 -1.24 -6.09 7.09
C LEU A 117 0.23 -5.85 6.70
N GLY A 118 0.74 -6.65 5.76
CA GLY A 118 2.11 -6.57 5.29
C GLY A 118 2.43 -5.25 4.59
N ALA A 119 1.55 -4.79 3.69
CA ALA A 119 1.71 -3.54 2.96
C ALA A 119 1.81 -2.32 3.91
N GLY A 120 0.90 -2.21 4.89
CA GLY A 120 0.93 -1.09 5.85
C GLY A 120 2.17 -1.08 6.76
N VAL A 121 2.66 -2.25 7.17
CA VAL A 121 3.91 -2.36 7.94
C VAL A 121 5.12 -2.02 7.07
N PHE A 122 5.13 -2.49 5.82
CA PHE A 122 6.18 -2.21 4.86
C PHE A 122 6.30 -0.71 4.58
N ASP A 123 5.17 -0.01 4.37
CA ASP A 123 5.16 1.43 4.13
C ASP A 123 5.75 2.23 5.29
N VAL A 124 5.48 1.84 6.54
CA VAL A 124 6.07 2.51 7.71
C VAL A 124 7.56 2.21 7.82
N VAL A 125 7.96 0.94 7.70
CA VAL A 125 9.36 0.53 7.91
C VAL A 125 10.24 1.03 6.76
N VAL A 126 9.81 0.85 5.52
CA VAL A 126 10.57 1.21 4.33
C VAL A 126 10.35 2.66 3.95
N GLY A 127 9.12 3.16 3.96
CA GLY A 127 8.82 4.54 3.60
C GLY A 127 9.35 5.57 4.59
N LEU A 128 9.32 5.30 5.90
CA LEU A 128 9.88 6.21 6.92
C LEU A 128 11.25 5.79 7.42
N GLY A 129 11.46 4.49 7.68
CA GLY A 129 12.70 3.99 8.27
C GLY A 129 13.89 4.04 7.31
N LEU A 130 13.70 3.77 6.02
CA LEU A 130 14.82 3.73 5.06
C LEU A 130 15.39 5.13 4.75
N PRO A 131 14.59 6.19 4.47
CA PRO A 131 15.13 7.53 4.29
C PRO A 131 15.79 8.10 5.55
N TRP A 132 15.24 7.75 6.72
CA TRP A 132 15.79 8.16 8.01
C TRP A 132 17.15 7.54 8.27
N THR A 133 17.27 6.22 8.13
CA THR A 133 18.54 5.50 8.29
C THR A 133 19.59 5.94 7.28
N LEU A 134 19.20 6.17 6.02
CA LEU A 134 20.09 6.67 4.97
C LEU A 134 20.62 8.07 5.30
N LYS A 135 19.77 8.97 5.82
CA LYS A 135 20.17 10.32 6.22
C LYS A 135 21.08 10.33 7.46
N CYS A 136 20.79 9.47 8.44
CA CYS A 136 21.66 9.28 9.60
C CYS A 136 23.04 8.73 9.19
N LEU A 137 23.08 7.77 8.25
CA LEU A 137 24.34 7.21 7.73
C LEU A 137 25.15 8.24 6.93
N ALA A 138 24.47 9.14 6.20
CA ALA A 138 25.09 10.25 5.49
C ALA A 138 25.60 11.39 6.41
N GLY A 139 25.54 11.22 7.74
CA GLY A 139 25.99 12.22 8.71
C GLY A 139 25.00 13.36 8.97
N GLY A 140 23.78 13.26 8.45
CA GLY A 140 22.72 14.24 8.68
C GLY A 140 22.02 14.01 10.02
N SER A 141 21.91 15.05 10.84
CA SER A 141 21.01 15.04 11.99
C SER A 141 19.57 15.28 11.53
N VAL A 142 18.70 14.30 11.77
CA VAL A 142 17.25 14.42 11.62
C VAL A 142 16.70 14.92 12.95
N GLY A 143 16.67 16.25 13.09
CA GLY A 143 16.08 16.90 14.25
C GLY A 143 14.56 16.81 14.18
N PHE A 144 13.95 16.16 15.16
CA PHE A 144 12.52 16.29 15.40
C PHE A 144 12.27 17.66 16.03
N ALA A 145 11.68 18.59 15.28
CA ALA A 145 11.21 19.85 15.81
C ALA A 145 9.91 19.59 16.61
N GLY A 146 10.02 19.12 17.85
CA GLY A 146 8.86 18.85 18.68
C GLY A 146 9.21 18.35 20.08
N GLU A 147 8.41 18.75 21.07
CA GLU A 147 8.50 18.31 22.45
C GLU A 147 8.46 16.77 22.52
N PHE A 148 9.60 16.13 22.77
CA PHE A 148 9.73 14.67 22.88
C PHE A 148 8.72 14.05 23.86
N GLY A 149 8.20 14.83 24.81
CA GLY A 149 7.16 14.40 25.75
C GLY A 149 5.80 14.08 25.11
N ALA A 150 5.35 14.87 24.12
CA ALA A 150 4.10 14.60 23.40
C ALA A 150 4.27 13.41 22.43
N LEU A 151 5.42 13.35 21.77
CA LEU A 151 5.73 12.27 20.81
C LEU A 151 5.85 10.90 21.48
N ALA A 152 6.42 10.83 22.69
CA ALA A 152 6.53 9.59 23.45
C ALA A 152 5.16 9.04 23.86
N TRP A 153 4.20 9.91 24.15
CA TRP A 153 2.83 9.50 24.45
C TRP A 153 2.13 8.93 23.20
N ASP A 154 2.23 9.61 22.07
CA ASP A 154 1.63 9.16 20.80
C ASP A 154 2.25 7.85 20.30
N VAL A 155 3.58 7.72 20.37
CA VAL A 155 4.29 6.50 20.01
C VAL A 155 3.97 5.36 20.99
N GLY A 156 3.88 5.65 22.29
CA GLY A 156 3.48 4.67 23.30
C GLY A 156 2.06 4.14 23.09
N LEU A 157 1.14 5.03 22.70
CA LEU A 157 -0.26 4.67 22.41
C LEU A 157 -0.39 3.85 21.12
N LEU A 158 0.38 4.22 20.08
CA LEU A 158 0.50 3.44 18.86
C LEU A 158 1.06 2.04 19.14
N MET A 159 2.13 1.92 19.94
CA MET A 159 2.67 0.61 20.31
C MET A 159 1.70 -0.22 21.14
N ALA A 160 1.00 0.39 22.10
CA ALA A 160 -0.02 -0.29 22.88
C ALA A 160 -1.14 -0.84 21.97
N SER A 161 -1.56 -0.07 20.96
CA SER A 161 -2.60 -0.51 20.01
C SER A 161 -2.17 -1.72 19.17
N VAL A 162 -0.91 -1.75 18.71
CA VAL A 162 -0.34 -2.86 17.94
C VAL A 162 -0.16 -4.10 18.81
N LEU A 163 0.31 -3.93 20.05
CA LEU A 163 0.45 -5.03 21.01
C LEU A 163 -0.90 -5.62 21.41
N LEU A 164 -1.92 -4.78 21.59
CA LEU A 164 -3.29 -5.22 21.86
C LEU A 164 -3.88 -5.99 20.68
N LEU A 165 -3.62 -5.53 19.45
CA LEU A 165 -4.02 -6.21 18.21
C LEU A 165 -3.37 -7.59 18.11
N LEU A 166 -2.06 -7.69 18.33
CA LEU A 166 -1.31 -8.95 18.33
C LEU A 166 -1.79 -9.89 19.43
N PHE A 167 -2.04 -9.37 20.64
CA PHE A 167 -2.59 -10.13 21.75
C PHE A 167 -3.98 -10.70 21.41
N MET A 168 -4.82 -9.92 20.75
CA MET A 168 -6.15 -10.36 20.34
C MET A 168 -6.08 -11.44 19.25
N ILE A 169 -5.17 -11.32 18.29
CA ILE A 169 -4.95 -12.31 17.20
C ILE A 169 -4.48 -13.65 17.78
N VAL A 170 -3.52 -13.63 18.70
CA VAL A 170 -3.00 -14.85 19.36
C VAL A 170 -4.09 -15.51 20.20
N ASN A 171 -4.92 -14.72 20.89
CA ASN A 171 -5.99 -15.26 21.72
C ASN A 171 -7.16 -15.83 20.90
N ASN A 172 -7.32 -15.43 19.64
CA ASN A 172 -8.48 -15.80 18.81
C ASN A 172 -8.22 -16.92 17.77
N ARG A 173 -7.18 -17.74 17.98
CA ARG A 173 -6.98 -19.07 17.37
C ARG A 173 -7.32 -19.17 15.86
N HIS A 174 -6.86 -18.23 15.04
CA HIS A 174 -6.80 -18.35 13.57
C HIS A 174 -8.10 -18.82 12.89
N ARG A 175 -9.27 -18.29 13.28
CA ARG A 175 -10.50 -18.45 12.47
C ARG A 175 -11.10 -17.09 12.12
N LEU A 176 -10.80 -16.63 10.90
CA LEU A 176 -11.40 -15.49 10.22
C LEU A 176 -12.88 -15.76 9.93
N THR A 177 -13.70 -15.70 10.97
CA THR A 177 -15.15 -15.80 10.87
C THR A 177 -15.72 -14.39 10.76
N ARG A 178 -16.84 -14.18 10.05
CA ARG A 178 -17.53 -12.87 9.92
C ARG A 178 -17.71 -12.11 11.25
N ARG A 179 -17.91 -12.85 12.34
CA ARG A 179 -18.04 -12.31 13.71
C ARG A 179 -16.72 -11.80 14.29
N THR A 180 -15.60 -12.44 13.94
CA THR A 180 -14.25 -12.02 14.34
C THR A 180 -13.86 -10.71 13.65
N ALA A 181 -14.15 -10.59 12.35
CA ALA A 181 -13.95 -9.36 11.59
C ALA A 181 -14.80 -8.19 12.15
N SER A 182 -16.07 -8.44 12.48
CA SER A 182 -16.90 -7.39 13.09
C SER A 182 -16.43 -7.00 14.49
N SER A 183 -15.95 -7.95 15.30
CA SER A 183 -15.37 -7.64 16.61
C SER A 183 -14.08 -6.82 16.50
N LEU A 184 -13.27 -7.07 15.47
CA LEU A 184 -12.03 -6.32 15.21
C LEU A 184 -12.35 -4.88 14.78
N LEU A 185 -13.35 -4.72 13.90
CA LEU A 185 -13.81 -3.41 13.45
C LEU A 185 -14.42 -2.60 14.59
N ALA A 186 -15.22 -3.24 15.45
CA ALA A 186 -15.80 -2.59 16.64
C ALA A 186 -14.72 -2.16 17.64
N LEU A 187 -13.71 -3.00 17.88
CA LEU A 187 -12.58 -2.65 18.74
C LEU A 187 -11.74 -1.52 18.14
N TYR A 188 -11.50 -1.53 16.83
CA TYR A 188 -10.82 -0.46 16.12
C TYR A 188 -11.60 0.86 16.18
N ALA A 189 -12.92 0.83 15.98
CA ALA A 189 -13.77 2.00 16.14
C ALA A 189 -13.74 2.55 17.57
N ALA A 190 -13.77 1.68 18.59
CA ALA A 190 -13.63 2.09 19.99
C ALA A 190 -12.27 2.73 20.27
N TYR A 191 -11.18 2.20 19.68
CA TYR A 191 -9.85 2.78 19.75
C TYR A 191 -9.77 4.16 19.06
N CYS A 192 -10.34 4.31 17.87
CA CYS A 192 -10.42 5.60 17.18
C CYS A 192 -11.18 6.63 18.03
N ILE A 193 -12.31 6.23 18.65
CA ILE A 193 -13.08 7.11 19.53
C ILE A 193 -12.25 7.49 20.76
N PHE A 194 -11.60 6.53 21.41
CA PHE A 194 -10.74 6.79 22.57
C PHE A 194 -9.61 7.77 22.23
N THR A 195 -8.94 7.56 21.10
CA THR A 195 -7.86 8.43 20.62
C THR A 195 -8.37 9.82 20.27
N PHE A 196 -9.49 9.91 19.56
CA PHE A 196 -10.11 11.19 19.19
C PHE A 196 -10.56 11.98 20.42
N VAL A 197 -11.16 11.32 21.40
CA VAL A 197 -11.53 11.91 22.70
C VAL A 197 -10.30 12.32 23.49
N GLY A 198 -9.25 11.50 23.52
CA GLY A 198 -7.96 11.81 24.14
C GLY A 198 -7.32 13.06 23.53
N LEU A 199 -7.28 13.13 22.18
CA LEU A 199 -6.79 14.27 21.42
C LEU A 199 -7.62 15.54 21.69
N PHE A 200 -8.95 15.44 21.71
CA PHE A 200 -9.84 16.57 22.00
C PHE A 200 -9.69 17.06 23.44
N THR A 201 -9.51 16.14 24.39
CA THR A 201 -9.30 16.46 25.81
C THR A 201 -7.95 17.13 26.06
N LEU A 202 -6.90 16.70 25.35
CA LEU A 202 -5.58 17.35 25.37
C LEU A 202 -5.62 18.74 24.73
N ARG A 203 -6.30 18.89 23.58
CA ARG A 203 -6.48 20.18 22.90
C ARG A 203 -7.33 21.17 23.68
N SER A 204 -8.21 20.73 24.56
CA SER A 204 -8.98 21.59 25.47
C SER A 204 -8.16 22.13 26.66
N ARG A 205 -6.93 21.64 26.87
CA ARG A 205 -6.07 22.01 28.01
C ARG A 205 -4.85 22.86 27.64
N GLY A 206 -4.64 23.14 26.36
CA GLY A 206 -3.63 24.10 25.86
C GLY A 206 -4.30 25.32 25.25
#